data_AF-A0AAU5I7D7-F1
#
_entry.id   AF-A0AAU5I7D7-F1
#
_cell.length_a   1.000
_cell.length_b   1.000
_cell.length_c   1.000
_cell.angle_alpha   90.00
_cell.angle_beta   90.00
_cell.angle_gamma   90.00
#
_symmetry.space_group_name_H-M   'P 1'
#
loop_
_entity.id
_entity.type
_entity.pdbx_description
1 polymer ?
#
loop_
_entity_poly.entity_id
_entity_poly.type
_entity_poly.pdbx_seq_one_letter_code
_entity_poly.pdbx_strand_id
1 'polypeptide(L)' 'MRNPLSPYPQHLLIATKVGLVRPGPGQSMPLGSPYYLRACVEASLRRLRIERLELCLPAPTPRPHSTTNSPS' A
#
# COMPACT_ATOMS: atom_id res chain seq x y z
N MET A 1 14.19 -9.96 -4.20
CA MET A 1 13.56 -10.35 -5.47
C MET A 1 13.68 -9.22 -6.47
N ARG A 2 14.01 -9.51 -7.74
CA ARG A 2 14.11 -8.52 -8.84
C ARG A 2 12.78 -8.53 -9.60
N ASN A 3 12.21 -7.35 -9.88
CA ASN A 3 10.98 -7.25 -10.69
C ASN A 3 11.33 -7.54 -12.15
N PRO A 4 10.64 -8.46 -12.85
CA PRO A 4 10.90 -8.76 -14.27
C PRO A 4 10.71 -7.56 -15.19
N LEU A 5 9.93 -6.56 -14.76
CA LEU A 5 9.71 -5.31 -15.50
C LEU A 5 10.82 -4.26 -15.31
N SER A 6 11.89 -4.58 -14.57
CA SER A 6 12.99 -3.65 -14.30
C SER A 6 14.16 -3.85 -15.29
N PRO A 7 14.68 -2.77 -15.92
CA PRO A 7 14.36 -1.35 -15.71
C PRO A 7 13.00 -0.95 -16.29
N TYR A 8 12.27 -0.09 -15.56
CA TYR A 8 10.92 0.31 -15.94
C TYR A 8 10.95 1.25 -17.16
N PRO A 9 10.08 1.03 -18.17
CA PRO A 9 9.95 1.94 -19.31
C PRO A 9 9.53 3.36 -18.87
N GLN A 10 9.99 4.39 -19.59
CA GLN A 10 9.68 5.80 -19.24
C GLN A 10 8.19 6.16 -19.30
N HIS A 11 7.39 5.42 -20.08
CA HIS A 11 5.94 5.62 -20.23
C HIS A 11 5.12 4.70 -19.31
N LEU A 12 5.76 3.96 -18.41
CA LEU A 12 5.08 3.09 -17.44
C LEU A 12 4.81 3.88 -16.14
N LEU A 13 3.54 4.01 -15.78
CA LEU A 13 3.12 4.63 -14.53
C LEU A 13 3.12 3.59 -13.40
N ILE A 14 3.84 3.86 -12.31
CA ILE A 14 3.85 2.99 -11.14
C ILE A 14 2.96 3.59 -10.05
N ALA A 15 1.82 2.93 -9.82
CA ALA A 15 0.91 3.26 -8.73
C ALA A 15 1.11 2.30 -7.55
N THR A 16 1.04 2.83 -6.32
CA THR A 16 1.05 2.02 -5.10
C THR A 16 -0.09 2.39 -4.16
N LYS A 17 -0.49 1.43 -3.32
CA LYS A 17 -1.48 1.62 -2.27
C LYS A 17 -0.86 1.33 -0.91
N VAL A 18 -1.02 2.25 0.03
CA VAL A 18 -0.38 2.24 1.36
C VAL A 18 -1.41 2.38 2.47
N GLY A 19 -1.01 2.15 3.72
CA GLY A 19 -1.88 2.41 4.87
C GLY A 19 -2.79 1.24 5.24
N LEU A 20 -2.44 0.00 4.90
CA LEU A 20 -3.20 -1.18 5.29
C LEU A 20 -2.30 -2.12 6.09
N VAL A 21 -2.67 -2.38 7.35
CA VAL A 21 -1.97 -3.31 8.24
C VAL A 21 -2.68 -4.66 8.24
N ARG A 22 -1.89 -5.73 8.37
CA ARG A 22 -2.38 -7.11 8.47
C ARG A 22 -1.94 -7.69 9.81
N PRO A 23 -2.67 -7.42 10.90
CA PRO A 23 -2.29 -7.87 12.24
C PRO A 23 -2.41 -9.39 12.41
N GLY A 24 -3.21 -10.06 11.59
CA GLY A 24 -3.37 -11.51 11.60
C GLY A 24 -3.91 -12.07 10.29
N PRO A 25 -3.98 -13.41 10.16
CA PRO A 25 -4.59 -14.09 9.02
C PRO A 25 -6.03 -13.62 8.81
N GLY A 26 -6.42 -13.31 7.57
CA GLY A 26 -7.75 -12.81 7.23
C GLY A 26 -8.05 -11.37 7.67
N GLN A 27 -7.16 -10.72 8.43
CA GLN A 27 -7.37 -9.35 8.92
C GLN A 27 -6.64 -8.34 8.05
N SER A 28 -7.31 -7.24 7.75
CA SER A 28 -6.80 -6.14 6.95
C SER A 28 -7.47 -4.86 7.43
N MET A 29 -6.71 -4.06 8.16
CA MET A 29 -7.23 -2.83 8.79
C MET A 29 -6.54 -1.62 8.17
N PRO A 30 -7.28 -0.56 7.85
CA PRO A 30 -6.68 0.69 7.41
C PRO A 30 -6.00 1.42 8.59
N LEU A 31 -4.80 1.95 8.35
CA LEU A 31 -4.03 2.77 9.28
C LEU A 31 -3.61 4.06 8.57
N GLY A 32 -4.30 5.15 8.90
CA GLY A 32 -4.10 6.48 8.29
C GLY A 32 -3.03 7.35 8.95
N SER A 33 -2.20 6.80 9.85
CA SER A 33 -1.15 7.58 10.52
C SER A 33 -0.14 8.12 9.50
N PRO A 34 0.18 9.44 9.50
CA PRO A 34 1.13 10.03 8.57
C PRO A 34 2.51 9.37 8.60
N TYR A 35 2.98 8.99 9.79
CA TYR A 35 4.25 8.28 9.97
C TYR A 35 4.23 6.91 9.27
N TYR A 36 3.14 6.16 9.46
CA TYR A 36 3.00 4.84 8.85
C TYR A 36 2.90 4.92 7.33
N LEU A 37 2.11 5.86 6.80
CA LEU A 37 1.98 6.08 5.36
C LEU A 37 3.33 6.42 4.72
N ARG A 38 4.13 7.28 5.37
CA ARG A 38 5.50 7.59 4.93
C ARG A 38 6.39 6.35 4.91
N ALA A 39 6.40 5.56 5.98
CA ALA A 39 7.19 4.33 6.04
C ALA A 39 6.80 3.34 4.94
N CYS A 40 5.50 3.19 4.63
CA CYS A 40 5.04 2.35 3.53
C CYS A 40 5.52 2.84 2.15
N VAL A 41 5.54 4.15 1.94
CA VAL A 41 6.05 4.77 0.70
C VAL A 41 7.55 4.49 0.56
N GLU A 42 8.34 4.74 1.60
CA GLU A 42 9.78 4.48 1.60
C GLU A 42 10.11 3.00 1.35
N ALA A 43 9.37 2.10 2.00
CA ALA A 43 9.51 0.67 1.76
C ALA A 43 9.19 0.29 0.29
N SER A 44 8.19 0.93 -0.31
CA SER A 44 7.82 0.72 -1.72
C SER A 44 8.91 1.19 -2.67
N LEU A 45 9.47 2.39 -2.45
CA LEU A 45 10.59 2.93 -3.23
C LEU A 45 11.81 2.00 -3.18
N ARG A 46 12.19 1.52 -1.99
CA ARG A 46 13.31 0.57 -1.82
C ARG A 46 13.07 -0.75 -2.53
N ARG A 47 11.85 -1.30 -2.42
CA ARG A 47 11.49 -2.58 -3.06
C ARG A 47 11.45 -2.47 -4.58
N LEU A 48 10.94 -1.36 -5.10
CA LEU A 48 10.83 -1.11 -6.54
C LEU A 48 12.14 -0.57 -7.15
N ARG A 49 13.05 -0.05 -6.33
CA ARG A 49 14.32 0.59 -6.73
C ARG A 49 14.09 1.80 -7.64
N ILE A 50 13.18 2.67 -7.22
CA ILE A 50 12.86 3.93 -7.90
C ILE A 50 12.92 5.07 -6.87
N GLU A 51 13.13 6.30 -7.36
CA GLU A 51 13.25 7.49 -6.50
C GLU A 51 11.92 8.17 -6.22
N ARG A 52 10.92 7.95 -7.10
CA ARG A 52 9.61 8.57 -7.03
C ARG A 52 8.53 7.57 -7.44
N LEU A 53 7.35 7.72 -6.85
CA LEU A 53 6.11 7.08 -7.30
C LEU A 53 5.27 8.13 -8.01
N GLU A 54 4.68 7.79 -9.15
CA GLU A 54 3.77 8.67 -9.87
C GLU A 54 2.42 8.80 -9.14
N LEU A 55 1.95 7.72 -8.50
CA LEU A 55 0.70 7.71 -7.77
C LEU A 55 0.80 6.91 -6.47
N CYS A 56 0.40 7.55 -5.36
CA CYS A 56 0.29 6.91 -4.07
C CYS A 56 -1.13 7.10 -3.50
N LEU A 57 -1.82 6.00 -3.23
CA LEU A 57 -3.17 6.01 -2.69
C LEU A 57 -3.18 5.50 -1.23
N PRO A 58 -3.75 6.23 -0.26
CA PRO A 58 -3.94 5.70 1.09
C PRO A 58 -5.07 4.66 1.12
N ALA A 59 -5.04 3.73 2.06
CA ALA A 59 -6.11 2.76 2.28
C ALA A 59 -7.43 3.49 2.50
N PRO A 60 -8.55 2.96 1.98
CA PRO A 60 -9.84 3.59 2.18
C PRO A 60 -10.12 3.70 3.68
N THR A 61 -10.57 4.87 4.11
CA THR A 61 -11.10 5.05 5.46
C THR A 61 -12.33 4.15 5.59
N PRO A 62 -12.42 3.32 6.65
CA PRO A 62 -13.55 2.44 6.82
C PRO A 62 -14.79 3.30 7.05
N ARG A 63 -15.90 2.97 6.38
CA ARG A 63 -17.17 3.65 6.64
C ARG A 63 -17.62 3.29 8.06
N PRO A 64 -18.16 4.23 8.86
CA PRO A 64 -18.49 4.02 10.27
C PRO A 64 -19.61 2.98 10.55
N HIS A 65 -19.97 2.10 9.61
CA HIS A 65 -21.04 1.11 9.74
C HIS A 65 -20.80 -0.21 8.99
N SER A 66 -19.60 -0.51 8.47
CA SER A 66 -19.29 -1.84 7.94
C SER A 66 -18.72 -2.75 9.03
N THR A 67 -19.53 -3.06 10.05
CA THR A 67 -19.33 -4.28 10.84
C THR A 67 -19.73 -5.46 9.97
N THR A 68 -18.82 -5.97 9.15
CA THR A 68 -18.93 -7.34 8.66
C THR A 68 -18.45 -8.25 9.79
N ASN A 69 -19.33 -8.44 10.78
CA ASN A 69 -19.32 -9.65 11.56
C ASN A 69 -19.89 -10.74 10.64
N SER A 70 -19.04 -11.68 10.23
CA SER A 70 -19.51 -12.95 9.70
C SER A 70 -18.71 -14.05 10.39
N PRO A 71 -19.25 -14.66 11.46
CA PRO A 71 -18.80 -15.96 11.89
C PRO A 71 -19.52 -17.02 11.04
N SER A 72 -18.77 -17.96 10.49
CA SER A 72 -19.26 -19.28 10.08
C SER A 72 -18.17 -20.29 10.42
#